data_AF-A0A2M7EVM9-F1
#
_entry.id   AF-A0A2M7EVM9-F1
#
_cell.length_a   1.000
_cell.length_b   1.000
_cell.length_c   1.000
_cell.angle_alpha   90.00
_cell.angle_beta   90.00
_cell.angle_gamma   90.00
#
_symmetry.space_group_name_H-M   'P 1'
#
loop_
_entity.id
_entity.type
_entity.pdbx_description
1 polymer ?
#
loop_
_entity_poly.entity_id
_entity_poly.type
_entity_poly.pdbx_seq_one_letter_code
_entity_poly.pdbx_strand_id
1 'polypeptide(L)'
;MKLRNVLQQEAHLRANLTALDAQRQASQHLSETEMHGVREIGADLLWLAWLGRNRADLQMQLARVLARKGHMMQGLRRAFGKHQAALKLRALDMDQDRLNTRSRQERDLAELAILRRTNGPSQVRCASDILTGDVRDQNT
;
A
#
# COMPACT_ATOMS: atom_id res chain seq x y z
N MET A 1 12.54 4.60 -12.02
CA MET A 1 12.79 4.93 -13.43
C MET A 1 12.48 3.79 -14.41
N LYS A 2 12.94 2.54 -14.20
CA LYS A 2 12.77 1.43 -15.18
C LYS A 2 11.32 1.12 -15.60
N LEU A 3 10.35 1.08 -14.68
CA LEU A 3 8.94 0.76 -15.04
C LEU A 3 8.30 1.87 -15.88
N ARG A 4 8.61 3.14 -15.59
CA ARG A 4 8.11 4.29 -16.35
C ARG A 4 8.55 4.22 -17.81
N ASN A 5 9.81 3.84 -18.05
CA ASN A 5 10.34 3.66 -19.40
C ASN A 5 9.58 2.57 -20.16
N VAL A 6 9.26 1.44 -19.50
CA VAL A 6 8.48 0.34 -20.10
C VAL A 6 7.06 0.81 -20.46
N LEU A 7 6.42 1.59 -19.60
CA LEU A 7 5.09 2.16 -19.87
C LEU A 7 5.12 3.17 -21.05
N GLN A 8 6.17 3.99 -21.13
CA GLN A 8 6.35 4.92 -22.24
C GLN A 8 6.59 4.19 -23.57
N GLN A 9 7.41 3.13 -23.54
CA GLN A 9 7.64 2.27 -24.70
C GLN A 9 6.34 1.60 -25.18
N GLU A 10 5.52 1.09 -24.26
CA GLU A 10 4.21 0.53 -24.59
C GLU A 10 3.30 1.58 -25.25
N ALA A 11 3.21 2.77 -24.67
CA ALA A 11 2.39 3.86 -25.20
C ALA A 11 2.84 4.26 -26.61
N HIS A 12 4.14 4.37 -26.83
CA HIS A 12 4.71 4.70 -28.13
C HIS A 12 4.40 3.62 -29.19
N LEU A 13 4.58 2.33 -28.86
CA LEU A 13 4.27 1.23 -29.78
C LEU A 13 2.78 1.18 -30.15
N ARG A 14 1.89 1.44 -29.19
CA ARG A 14 0.45 1.53 -29.45
C ARG A 14 0.12 2.70 -30.37
N ALA A 15 0.70 3.88 -30.13
CA ALA A 15 0.52 5.03 -30.99
C ALA A 15 0.98 4.75 -32.44
N ASN A 16 2.12 4.09 -32.61
CA ASN A 16 2.64 3.71 -33.93
C ASN A 16 1.69 2.74 -34.66
N LEU A 17 1.13 1.76 -33.94
CA LEU A 17 0.12 0.85 -34.51
C LEU A 17 -1.14 1.59 -34.95
N THR A 18 -1.64 2.51 -34.12
CA THR A 18 -2.81 3.33 -34.46
C THR A 18 -2.55 4.22 -35.68
N ALA A 19 -1.36 4.84 -35.75
CA ALA A 19 -0.97 5.65 -36.90
C ALA A 19 -0.87 4.81 -38.18
N LEU A 20 -0.28 3.61 -38.10
CA LEU A 20 -0.18 2.68 -39.24
C LEU A 20 -1.57 2.24 -39.74
N ASP A 21 -2.50 1.98 -38.83
CA ASP A 21 -3.87 1.60 -39.16
C ASP A 21 -4.67 2.76 -39.76
N ALA A 22 -4.48 3.98 -39.25
CA ALA A 22 -5.08 5.19 -39.82
C ALA A 22 -4.57 5.44 -41.24
N GLN A 23 -3.27 5.28 -41.49
CA GLN A 23 -2.69 5.42 -42.84
C GLN A 23 -3.28 4.39 -43.81
N ARG A 24 -3.42 3.13 -43.36
CA ARG A 24 -4.07 2.09 -44.17
C ARG A 24 -5.51 2.45 -44.54
N GLN A 25 -6.29 2.91 -43.56
CA GLN A 25 -7.68 3.29 -43.78
C GLN A 25 -7.79 4.47 -44.74
N ALA A 26 -6.98 5.52 -44.55
CA ALA A 26 -6.95 6.68 -45.43
C ALA A 26 -6.67 6.29 -46.90
N SER A 27 -5.72 5.39 -47.13
CA SER A 27 -5.41 4.88 -48.48
C SER A 27 -6.53 4.03 -49.09
N GLN A 28 -7.36 3.37 -48.29
CA GLN A 28 -8.51 2.59 -48.77
C GLN A 28 -9.74 3.45 -49.12
N HIS A 29 -9.81 4.68 -48.59
CA HIS A 29 -10.93 5.60 -48.81
C HIS A 29 -10.72 6.58 -49.98
N LEU A 30 -9.59 6.52 -50.69
CA LEU A 30 -9.38 7.28 -51.92
C LEU A 30 -10.29 6.73 -53.04
N SER A 31 -11.00 7.61 -53.75
CA SER A 31 -12.04 7.25 -54.70
C SER A 31 -11.48 6.52 -55.92
N GLU A 32 -12.19 5.49 -56.41
CA GLU A 32 -11.82 4.68 -57.59
C GLU A 32 -11.54 5.55 -58.83
N THR A 33 -12.21 6.70 -58.93
CA THR A 33 -12.12 7.67 -60.04
C THR A 33 -10.77 8.39 -60.13
N GLU A 34 -10.00 8.49 -59.04
CA GLU A 34 -8.64 9.06 -59.03
C GLU A 34 -7.55 7.99 -59.20
N MET A 35 -7.93 6.71 -59.16
CA MET A 35 -7.01 5.58 -58.99
C MET A 35 -6.63 4.87 -60.29
N HIS A 36 -7.34 5.15 -61.39
CA HIS A 36 -7.16 4.48 -62.69
C HIS A 36 -5.83 4.79 -63.40
N GLY A 37 -5.07 5.81 -62.97
CA GLY A 37 -3.77 6.16 -63.58
C GLY A 37 -2.53 5.59 -62.88
N VAL A 38 -2.65 5.04 -61.65
CA VAL A 38 -1.48 4.81 -60.75
C VAL A 38 -1.37 3.36 -60.24
N ARG A 39 -2.37 2.50 -60.46
CA ARG A 39 -2.32 1.07 -60.07
C ARG A 39 -1.45 0.26 -61.05
N GLU A 40 -0.13 0.42 -60.99
CA GLU A 40 0.75 -0.70 -61.27
C GLU A 40 0.53 -1.73 -60.15
N ILE A 41 -0.21 -2.81 -60.45
CA ILE A 41 -0.60 -3.87 -59.49
C ILE A 41 0.59 -4.37 -58.62
N GLY A 42 1.82 -4.30 -59.15
CA GLY A 42 3.03 -4.65 -58.40
C GLY A 42 3.37 -3.70 -57.25
N ALA A 43 3.11 -2.40 -57.39
CA ALA A 43 3.38 -1.40 -56.35
C ALA A 43 2.45 -1.58 -55.14
N ASP A 44 1.18 -1.89 -55.37
CA ASP A 44 0.18 -2.11 -54.30
C ASP A 44 0.47 -3.40 -53.51
N LEU A 45 0.82 -4.49 -54.18
CA LEU A 45 1.22 -5.74 -53.51
C LEU A 45 2.47 -5.56 -52.63
N LEU A 46 3.48 -4.84 -53.12
CA LEU A 46 4.68 -4.53 -52.34
C LEU A 46 4.36 -3.67 -51.10
N TRP A 47 3.49 -2.67 -51.27
CA TRP A 47 3.03 -1.82 -50.17
C TRP A 47 2.24 -2.61 -49.11
N LEU A 48 1.29 -3.44 -49.52
CA LEU A 48 0.52 -4.31 -48.61
C LEU A 48 1.41 -5.31 -47.88
N ALA A 49 2.40 -5.90 -48.56
CA ALA A 49 3.37 -6.79 -47.94
C ALA A 49 4.25 -6.07 -46.92
N TRP A 50 4.72 -4.85 -47.24
CA TRP A 50 5.45 -4.01 -46.30
C TRP A 50 4.61 -3.66 -45.06
N LEU A 51 3.35 -3.28 -45.26
CA LEU A 51 2.41 -2.95 -44.20
C LEU A 51 2.20 -4.13 -43.24
N GLY A 52 2.01 -5.34 -43.80
CA GLY A 52 1.87 -6.58 -43.03
C GLY A 52 3.10 -6.89 -42.19
N ARG A 53 4.31 -6.80 -42.77
CA ARG A 53 5.57 -6.99 -42.05
C ARG A 53 5.75 -5.97 -40.94
N ASN A 54 5.55 -4.68 -41.23
CA ASN A 54 5.73 -3.62 -40.25
C ASN A 54 4.75 -3.74 -39.06
N ARG A 55 3.49 -4.12 -39.34
CA ARG A 55 2.51 -4.41 -38.28
C ARG A 55 2.96 -5.60 -37.42
N ALA A 56 3.42 -6.68 -38.03
CA ALA A 56 3.91 -7.86 -37.30
C ALA A 56 5.11 -7.50 -36.40
N ASP A 57 6.05 -6.71 -36.90
CA ASP A 57 7.22 -6.26 -36.13
C ASP A 57 6.83 -5.39 -34.93
N LEU A 58 5.90 -4.44 -35.11
CA LEU A 58 5.38 -3.62 -34.02
C LEU A 58 4.64 -4.45 -32.97
N GLN A 59 3.82 -5.42 -33.39
CA GLN A 59 3.12 -6.33 -32.47
C GLN A 59 4.09 -7.21 -31.69
N MET A 60 5.13 -7.72 -32.33
CA MET A 60 6.16 -8.52 -31.65
C MET A 60 6.98 -7.68 -30.66
N GLN A 61 7.25 -6.42 -30.97
CA GLN A 61 7.85 -5.48 -30.01
C GLN A 61 6.91 -5.22 -28.82
N LEU A 62 5.62 -5.00 -29.08
CA LEU A 62 4.61 -4.78 -28.05
C LEU A 62 4.51 -5.99 -27.10
N ALA A 63 4.46 -7.20 -27.66
CA ALA A 63 4.43 -8.44 -26.88
C ALA A 63 5.64 -8.56 -25.94
N ARG A 64 6.85 -8.24 -26.42
CA ARG A 64 8.08 -8.22 -25.61
C ARG A 64 8.02 -7.21 -24.47
N VAL A 65 7.51 -6.01 -24.73
CA VAL A 65 7.33 -4.95 -23.71
C VAL A 65 6.30 -5.38 -22.66
N LEU A 66 5.18 -5.97 -23.07
CA LEU A 66 4.15 -6.47 -22.17
C LEU A 66 4.66 -7.60 -21.27
N ALA A 67 5.44 -8.54 -21.81
CA ALA A 67 6.07 -9.59 -21.03
C ALA A 67 7.00 -9.00 -19.95
N ARG A 68 7.86 -8.04 -20.33
CA ARG A 68 8.75 -7.34 -19.40
C ARG A 68 7.97 -6.59 -18.31
N LYS A 69 6.90 -5.87 -18.69
CA LYS A 69 6.00 -5.19 -17.76
C LYS A 69 5.39 -6.17 -16.76
N GLY A 70 4.91 -7.33 -17.23
CA GLY A 70 4.36 -8.40 -16.40
C GLY A 70 5.32 -8.85 -15.32
N HIS A 71 6.57 -9.17 -15.68
CA HIS A 71 7.59 -9.59 -14.71
C HIS A 71 7.90 -8.51 -13.66
N MET A 72 8.03 -7.26 -14.08
CA MET A 72 8.28 -6.14 -13.15
C MET A 72 7.11 -5.92 -12.18
N MET A 73 5.88 -6.01 -12.68
CA MET A 73 4.67 -5.87 -11.88
C MET A 73 4.51 -6.99 -10.84
N GLN A 74 4.90 -8.22 -11.16
CA GLN A 74 4.89 -9.32 -10.18
C GLN A 74 5.82 -9.04 -9.00
N GLY A 75 7.04 -8.56 -9.27
CA GLY A 75 7.99 -8.18 -8.21
C GLY A 75 7.44 -7.06 -7.32
N LEU A 76 6.88 -6.02 -7.94
CA LEU A 76 6.27 -4.90 -7.23
C LEU A 76 5.10 -5.35 -6.34
N ARG A 77 4.18 -6.18 -6.86
CA ARG A 77 3.04 -6.71 -6.09
C ARG A 77 3.49 -7.51 -4.88
N ARG A 78 4.52 -8.36 -5.03
CA ARG A 78 5.06 -9.14 -3.90
C ARG A 78 5.66 -8.25 -2.82
N ALA A 79 6.48 -7.26 -3.22
CA ALA A 79 7.10 -6.33 -2.28
C ALA A 79 6.04 -5.50 -1.54
N PHE A 80 5.06 -4.97 -2.27
CA PHE A 80 3.96 -4.22 -1.70
C PHE A 80 3.10 -5.07 -0.74
N GLY A 81 2.79 -6.31 -1.12
CA GLY A 81 2.06 -7.24 -0.26
C GLY A 81 2.79 -7.55 1.04
N LYS A 82 4.11 -7.80 0.98
CA LYS A 82 4.94 -7.97 2.19
C LYS A 82 4.94 -6.72 3.07
N HIS A 83 5.06 -5.54 2.46
CA HIS A 83 5.03 -4.28 3.19
C HIS A 83 3.68 -4.06 3.90
N GLN A 84 2.56 -4.27 3.19
CA GLN A 84 1.23 -4.18 3.81
C GLN A 84 1.04 -5.21 4.93
N ALA A 85 1.50 -6.44 4.76
CA ALA A 85 1.42 -7.45 5.80
C ALA A 85 2.23 -7.02 7.05
N ALA A 86 3.44 -6.51 6.87
CA ALA A 86 4.26 -6.00 7.97
C ALA A 86 3.59 -4.83 8.70
N LEU A 87 2.98 -3.88 7.97
CA LEU A 87 2.22 -2.79 8.57
C LEU A 87 1.03 -3.29 9.40
N LYS A 88 0.29 -4.27 8.89
CA LYS A 88 -0.84 -4.88 9.62
C LYS A 88 -0.38 -5.59 10.89
N LEU A 89 0.67 -6.40 10.81
CA LEU A 89 1.22 -7.09 11.99
C LEU A 89 1.70 -6.09 13.04
N ARG A 90 2.39 -5.03 12.63
CA ARG A 90 2.83 -3.96 13.54
C ARG A 90 1.64 -3.27 14.22
N ALA A 91 0.56 -2.99 13.49
CA ALA A 91 -0.63 -2.38 14.07
C ALA A 91 -1.27 -3.30 15.13
N LEU A 92 -1.39 -4.60 14.82
CA LEU A 92 -1.92 -5.60 15.76
C LEU A 92 -1.06 -5.72 17.03
N ASP A 93 0.26 -5.73 16.88
CA ASP A 93 1.21 -5.79 17.99
C ASP A 93 1.07 -4.57 18.91
N MET A 94 1.00 -3.37 18.34
CA MET A 94 0.77 -2.14 19.09
C MET A 94 -0.57 -2.13 19.82
N ASP A 95 -1.62 -2.66 19.21
CA ASP A 95 -2.93 -2.77 19.84
C ASP A 95 -2.91 -3.80 20.99
N GLN A 96 -2.22 -4.92 20.81
CA GLN A 96 -2.03 -5.92 21.87
C GLN A 96 -1.24 -5.36 23.05
N ASP A 97 -0.18 -4.59 22.80
CA ASP A 97 0.61 -3.94 23.84
C ASP A 97 -0.19 -2.90 24.62
N ARG A 98 -1.07 -2.16 23.94
CA ARG A 98 -2.00 -1.22 24.59
C ARG A 98 -2.97 -1.96 25.52
N LEU A 99 -3.56 -3.05 25.05
CA LEU A 99 -4.46 -3.88 25.86
C LEU A 99 -3.72 -4.47 27.06
N ASN A 100 -2.53 -5.03 26.85
CA ASN A 100 -1.70 -5.60 27.92
C ASN A 100 -1.34 -4.54 28.97
N THR A 101 -0.95 -3.34 28.53
CA THR A 101 -0.61 -2.22 29.43
C THR A 101 -1.82 -1.79 30.24
N ARG A 102 -2.99 -1.69 29.61
CA ARG A 102 -4.24 -1.37 30.29
C ARG A 102 -4.61 -2.44 31.32
N SER A 103 -4.53 -3.72 30.96
CA SER A 103 -4.82 -4.81 31.90
C SER A 103 -3.84 -4.86 33.07
N ARG A 104 -2.57 -4.47 32.88
CA ARG A 104 -1.61 -4.31 33.98
C ARG A 104 -2.05 -3.20 34.93
N GLN A 105 -2.35 -2.01 34.39
CA GLN A 105 -2.83 -0.87 35.17
C GLN A 105 -4.09 -1.21 35.98
N GLU A 106 -5.05 -1.91 35.37
CA GLU A 106 -6.28 -2.34 36.05
C GLU A 106 -6.00 -3.31 37.22
N ARG A 107 -5.03 -4.22 37.08
CA ARG A 107 -4.61 -5.12 38.17
C ARG A 107 -3.91 -4.37 39.30
N ASP A 108 -2.99 -3.48 38.96
CA ASP A 108 -2.25 -2.68 39.95
C ASP A 108 -3.23 -1.83 40.79
N LEU A 109 -4.24 -1.23 40.15
CA LEU A 109 -5.29 -0.49 40.85
C LEU A 109 -6.15 -1.38 41.77
N ALA A 110 -6.49 -2.60 41.32
CA ALA A 110 -7.23 -3.55 42.13
C ALA A 110 -6.42 -4.00 43.36
N GLU A 111 -5.13 -4.22 43.20
CA GLU A 111 -4.21 -4.57 44.30
C GLU A 111 -4.13 -3.44 45.33
N LEU A 112 -3.93 -2.18 44.89
CA LEU A 112 -3.93 -1.02 45.78
C LEU A 112 -5.25 -0.86 46.54
N ALA A 113 -6.39 -1.15 45.89
CA ALA A 113 -7.69 -1.12 46.54
C ALA A 113 -7.83 -2.19 47.64
N ILE A 114 -7.26 -3.38 47.44
CA ILE A 114 -7.22 -4.43 48.46
C ILE A 114 -6.34 -3.99 49.64
N LEU A 115 -5.13 -3.49 49.38
CA LEU A 115 -4.20 -3.02 50.43
C LEU A 115 -4.82 -1.89 51.27
N ARG A 116 -5.53 -0.95 50.63
CA ARG A 116 -6.26 0.11 51.33
C ARG A 116 -7.38 -0.45 52.22
N ARG A 117 -8.08 -1.50 51.77
CA ARG A 117 -9.14 -2.16 52.56
C ARG A 117 -8.56 -2.89 53.78
N THR A 118 -7.44 -3.59 53.63
CA THR A 118 -6.79 -4.32 54.73
C THR A 118 -6.13 -3.38 55.74
N ASN A 119 -5.66 -2.22 55.29
CA ASN A 119 -5.10 -1.17 56.15
C ASN A 119 -6.16 -0.20 56.72
N GLY A 120 -7.45 -0.55 56.67
CA GLY A 120 -8.54 0.20 57.31
C GLY A 120 -8.42 0.25 58.84
N PRO A 121 -9.00 1.27 59.51
CA PRO A 121 -8.47 1.89 60.72
C PRO A 121 -8.59 1.00 61.97
N SER A 122 -7.55 0.21 62.25
CA SER A 122 -7.30 -0.37 63.58
C SER A 122 -6.02 0.13 64.23
N GLN A 123 -5.22 0.94 63.53
CA GLN A 123 -3.95 1.51 64.03
C GLN A 123 -4.01 2.97 64.48
N VAL A 124 -5.21 3.58 64.54
CA VAL A 124 -5.39 4.86 65.26
C VAL A 124 -6.05 4.58 66.60
N ARG A 125 -5.38 3.80 67.46
CA ARG A 125 -5.72 3.75 68.88
C ARG A 125 -4.96 4.88 69.59
N CYS A 126 -5.75 5.89 69.93
CA CYS A 126 -5.53 6.98 70.87
C CYS A 126 -4.28 6.82 71.77
N ALA A 127 -3.26 7.63 71.49
CA ALA A 127 -2.28 8.02 72.49
C ALA A 127 -2.62 9.45 72.94
N SER A 128 -3.61 9.60 73.81
CA SER A 128 -3.93 10.88 74.47
C SER A 128 -4.04 10.78 76.00
N ASP A 129 -3.74 9.64 76.61
CA ASP A 129 -3.81 9.47 78.07
C ASP A 129 -2.42 9.54 78.71
N ILE A 130 -1.68 10.62 78.45
CA ILE A 130 -0.59 11.06 79.33
C ILE A 130 -0.65 12.58 79.32
N LEU A 131 -1.32 13.15 80.33
CA LEU A 131 -1.12 14.48 80.92
C LEU A 131 -2.42 14.90 81.63
N THR A 132 -2.65 14.33 82.80
CA THR A 132 -3.34 15.05 83.88
C THR A 132 -2.50 14.84 85.12
N GLY A 133 -1.55 15.76 85.30
CA GLY A 133 -0.91 15.95 86.59
C GLY A 133 -1.94 16.55 87.53
N ASP A 134 -2.25 15.85 88.60
CA ASP A 134 -2.92 16.41 89.76
C ASP A 134 -1.99 16.21 90.96
N VAL A 135 -1.22 17.26 91.25
CA VAL A 135 -0.38 17.39 92.45
C VAL A 135 -1.04 18.48 93.31
N ARG A 136 -1.83 18.04 94.27
CA ARG A 136 -2.34 18.69 95.50
C ARG A 136 -3.24 17.62 96.14
N ASP A 137 -3.06 17.12 97.35
CA ASP A 137 -2.80 17.76 98.63
C ASP A 137 -2.29 16.69 99.59
N GLN A 138 -1.24 16.96 100.36
CA GLN A 138 -1.12 16.45 101.73
C GLN A 138 -0.48 17.52 102.62
N ASN A 139 -1.33 18.09 103.47
CA ASN A 139 -1.02 19.01 104.56
C ASN A 139 -1.05 18.20 105.86
N THR A 140 0.07 18.07 106.57
CA THR A 140 0.19 18.20 108.04
C THR A 140 1.65 18.15 108.47
#